data_AF-A0A1I0RQ71-F1
#
_entry.id   AF-A0A1I0RQ71-F1
#
_cell.length_a   1.000
_cell.length_b   1.000
_cell.length_c   1.000
_cell.angle_alpha   90.00
_cell.angle_beta   90.00
_cell.angle_gamma   90.00
#
_symmetry.space_group_name_H-M   'P 1'
#
loop_
_entity.id
_entity.type
_entity.pdbx_description
1 polymer ?
#
loop_
_entity_poly.entity_id
_entity_poly.type
_entity_poly.pdbx_seq_one_letter_code
_entity_poly.pdbx_strand_id
1 'polypeptide(L)'
;MDVKDIVQNIGYCGLVCTLCHGADKCNGCKSDNNCCGRHLSEEGCFQFDCCVKKGINGCWECADGPCEKDMFSEHHDVRNRTFVKVAKNEGIEALAAYVLENQKNGIMYGWNKDYDNLGNEEAVIDLLNNGLNSKYAK
;
A
#
# COMPACT_ATOMS: atom_id res chain seq x y z
N MET A 1 5.74 16.32 -4.22
CA MET A 1 5.32 14.91 -4.29
C MET A 1 4.98 14.58 -5.72
N ASP A 2 5.81 13.75 -6.34
CA ASP A 2 5.59 13.15 -7.64
C ASP A 2 5.49 11.61 -7.54
N VAL A 3 5.43 10.93 -8.67
CA VAL A 3 5.35 9.46 -8.73
C VAL A 3 6.61 8.81 -8.11
N LYS A 4 7.80 9.38 -8.33
CA LYS A 4 9.05 8.83 -7.80
C LYS A 4 9.09 8.95 -6.28
N ASP A 5 8.64 10.08 -5.74
CA ASP A 5 8.51 10.28 -4.29
C ASP A 5 7.62 9.19 -3.67
N ILE A 6 6.49 8.87 -4.32
CA ILE A 6 5.59 7.81 -3.84
C ILE A 6 6.26 6.43 -3.94
N VAL A 7 6.84 6.07 -5.09
CA VAL A 7 7.51 4.76 -5.27
C VAL A 7 8.56 4.51 -4.18
N GLN A 8 9.40 5.51 -3.88
CA GLN A 8 10.44 5.39 -2.86
C GLN A 8 9.87 5.20 -1.44
N ASN A 9 8.65 5.66 -1.20
CA ASN A 9 7.97 5.64 0.09
C ASN A 9 6.83 4.61 0.17
N ILE A 10 6.78 3.63 -0.73
CA ILE A 10 5.90 2.47 -0.57
C ILE A 10 6.58 1.43 0.33
N GLY A 11 5.93 1.10 1.43
CA GLY A 11 6.37 0.06 2.37
C GLY A 11 6.29 -1.34 1.76
N TYR A 12 6.96 -2.32 2.37
CA TYR A 12 7.02 -3.69 1.85
C TYR A 12 5.64 -4.34 1.63
N CYS A 13 4.63 -3.91 2.38
CA CYS A 13 3.25 -4.37 2.30
C CYS A 13 2.39 -3.63 1.24
N GLY A 14 2.96 -2.71 0.46
CA GLY A 14 2.21 -1.91 -0.52
C GLY A 14 1.52 -0.66 0.05
N LEU A 15 1.68 -0.37 1.35
CA LEU A 15 1.21 0.89 1.95
C LEU A 15 2.04 2.07 1.42
N VAL A 16 1.40 3.14 0.95
CA VAL A 16 2.02 4.40 0.53
C VAL A 16 2.30 5.23 1.78
N CYS A 17 3.48 5.07 2.39
CA CYS A 17 3.80 5.65 3.69
C CYS A 17 3.76 7.19 3.68
N THR A 18 4.18 7.82 2.59
CA THR A 18 4.21 9.30 2.47
C THR A 18 2.81 9.93 2.45
N LEU A 19 1.76 9.15 2.18
CA LEU A 19 0.36 9.59 2.23
C LEU A 19 -0.38 9.04 3.47
N CYS A 20 0.31 8.27 4.32
CA CYS A 20 -0.28 7.70 5.53
C CYS A 20 -0.62 8.80 6.56
N HIS A 21 -1.57 8.50 7.44
CA HIS A 21 -1.99 9.40 8.52
C HIS A 21 -0.88 9.81 9.49
N GLY A 22 0.22 9.05 9.56
CA GLY A 22 1.39 9.36 10.39
C GLY A 22 2.57 9.99 9.64
N ALA A 23 2.38 10.39 8.37
CA ALA A 23 3.47 10.88 7.51
C ALA A 23 4.13 12.18 8.01
N ASP A 24 3.52 12.90 8.95
CA ASP A 24 4.08 14.09 9.58
C ASP A 24 5.23 13.77 10.54
N LYS A 25 5.27 12.55 11.09
CA LYS A 25 6.25 12.10 12.10
C LYS A 25 6.99 10.83 11.72
N CYS A 26 6.52 10.12 10.69
CA CYS A 26 7.04 8.83 10.23
C CYS A 26 7.64 8.96 8.83
N ASN A 27 8.86 8.45 8.65
CA ASN A 27 9.55 8.42 7.36
C ASN A 27 9.34 7.07 6.61
N GLY A 28 8.34 6.29 7.02
CA GLY A 28 7.99 4.99 6.42
C GLY A 28 8.79 3.80 6.98
N CYS A 29 8.25 2.60 6.79
CA CYS A 29 8.77 1.36 7.42
C CYS A 29 10.12 0.88 6.88
N LYS A 30 10.65 1.53 5.84
CA LYS A 30 11.97 1.26 5.27
C LYS A 30 13.06 2.18 5.83
N SER A 31 12.68 3.14 6.67
CA SER A 31 13.58 4.11 7.29
C SER A 31 13.84 3.76 8.75
N ASP A 32 14.89 4.35 9.32
CA ASP A 32 15.18 4.25 10.76
C ASP A 32 14.09 4.95 11.60
N ASN A 33 13.54 6.07 11.11
CA ASN A 33 12.44 6.78 11.77
C ASN A 33 11.08 6.23 11.30
N ASN A 34 10.72 5.04 11.78
CA ASN A 34 9.45 4.40 11.46
C ASN A 34 8.48 4.45 12.66
N CYS A 35 7.20 4.65 12.37
CA CYS A 35 6.11 4.61 13.35
C CYS A 35 5.09 3.51 13.01
N CYS A 36 5.51 2.48 12.27
CA CYS A 36 4.60 1.42 11.85
C CYS A 36 4.25 0.53 13.06
N GLY A 37 3.00 0.59 13.53
CA GLY A 37 2.58 -0.16 14.72
C GLY A 37 2.85 -1.67 14.63
N ARG A 38 2.77 -2.27 13.44
CA ARG A 38 3.10 -3.69 13.24
C ARG A 38 4.61 -3.94 13.31
N HIS A 39 5.42 -3.08 12.70
CA HIS A 39 6.88 -3.21 12.75
C HIS A 39 7.39 -3.05 14.18
N LEU A 40 6.80 -2.13 14.94
CA LEU A 40 7.20 -1.80 16.31
C LEU A 40 6.55 -2.70 17.38
N SER A 41 5.67 -3.65 17.00
CA SER A 41 5.08 -4.57 17.97
C SER A 41 6.02 -5.73 18.31
N GLU A 42 5.76 -6.41 19.42
CA GLU A 42 6.57 -7.56 19.85
C GLU A 42 6.58 -8.71 18.83
N GLU A 43 5.49 -8.88 18.07
CA GLU A 43 5.41 -9.90 17.04
C GLU A 43 6.12 -9.51 15.73
N GLY A 44 6.49 -8.23 15.58
CA GLY A 44 7.11 -7.68 14.38
C GLY A 44 6.20 -7.66 13.14
N CYS A 45 6.79 -7.29 12.00
CA CYS A 45 6.10 -7.21 10.72
C CYS A 45 6.60 -8.29 9.75
N PHE A 46 5.73 -9.24 9.42
CA PHE A 46 6.09 -10.36 8.55
C PHE A 46 6.55 -9.89 7.16
N GLN A 47 5.86 -8.92 6.56
CA GLN A 47 6.22 -8.39 5.24
C GLN A 47 7.60 -7.72 5.25
N PHE A 48 7.95 -7.02 6.32
CA PHE A 48 9.28 -6.42 6.47
C PHE A 48 10.35 -7.52 6.52
N ASP A 49 10.24 -8.45 7.48
CA ASP A 49 11.24 -9.50 7.69
C ASP A 49 11.42 -10.38 6.45
N CYS A 50 10.31 -10.76 5.80
CA CYS A 50 10.33 -11.59 4.62
C CYS A 50 11.00 -10.90 3.44
N CYS A 51 10.67 -9.62 3.18
CA CYS A 51 11.27 -8.88 2.07
C CYS A 51 12.75 -8.61 2.30
N VAL A 52 13.15 -8.23 3.52
CA VAL A 52 14.56 -8.04 3.90
C VAL A 52 15.34 -9.34 3.72
N LYS A 53 14.82 -10.47 4.23
CA LYS A 53 15.46 -11.78 4.07
C LYS A 53 15.61 -12.20 2.59
N LYS A 54 14.65 -11.84 1.74
CA LYS A 54 14.68 -12.13 0.30
C LYS A 54 15.50 -11.13 -0.51
N GLY A 55 15.89 -9.98 0.07
CA GLY A 55 16.58 -8.92 -0.65
C GLY A 55 15.72 -8.24 -1.72
N ILE A 56 14.40 -8.12 -1.48
CA ILE A 56 13.45 -7.49 -2.41
C ILE A 56 12.86 -6.21 -1.82
N ASN A 57 12.46 -5.28 -2.68
CA ASN A 57 11.97 -3.96 -2.26
C ASN A 57 10.52 -3.98 -1.77
N GLY A 58 9.80 -5.07 -2.00
CA GLY A 58 8.41 -5.20 -1.57
C GLY A 58 7.79 -6.49 -2.05
N CYS A 59 6.61 -6.79 -1.51
CA CYS A 59 5.90 -8.02 -1.84
C CYS A 59 5.49 -8.11 -3.33
N TRP A 60 5.51 -6.99 -4.07
CA TRP A 60 5.25 -6.96 -5.51
C TRP A 60 6.38 -7.61 -6.34
N GLU A 61 7.62 -7.64 -5.82
CA GLU A 61 8.75 -8.32 -6.46
C GLU A 61 8.83 -9.81 -6.10
N CYS A 62 8.03 -10.27 -5.13
CA CYS A 62 8.04 -11.66 -4.70
C CYS A 62 7.39 -12.56 -5.76
N ALA A 63 8.14 -13.50 -6.34
CA ALA A 63 7.64 -14.45 -7.33
C ALA A 63 6.35 -15.17 -6.87
N ASP A 64 6.34 -15.65 -5.62
CA ASP A 64 5.20 -16.37 -5.03
C ASP A 64 4.16 -15.46 -4.34
N GLY A 65 4.37 -14.14 -4.35
CA GLY A 65 3.56 -13.18 -3.61
C GLY A 65 2.49 -12.47 -4.46
N PRO A 66 1.57 -11.72 -3.83
CA PRO A 66 1.37 -11.61 -2.38
C PRO A 66 0.78 -12.90 -1.77
N CYS A 67 1.27 -13.28 -0.59
CA CYS A 67 0.73 -14.39 0.21
C CYS A 67 -0.42 -13.93 1.13
N GLU A 68 -1.04 -14.84 1.87
CA GLU A 68 -2.17 -14.55 2.78
C GLU A 68 -1.75 -14.36 4.26
N LYS A 69 -0.52 -13.90 4.50
CA LYS A 69 0.06 -13.77 5.86
C LYS A 69 -0.04 -12.35 6.39
N ASP A 70 -0.23 -12.22 7.70
CA ASP A 70 -0.14 -10.95 8.45
C ASP A 70 -0.97 -9.85 7.78
N MET A 71 -0.33 -8.78 7.28
CA MET A 71 -0.97 -7.62 6.62
C MET A 71 -1.83 -7.96 5.39
N PHE A 72 -1.74 -9.19 4.87
CA PHE A 72 -2.53 -9.68 3.73
C PHE A 72 -3.53 -10.78 4.09
N SER A 73 -3.60 -11.17 5.36
CA SER A 73 -4.57 -12.16 5.83
C SER A 73 -6.01 -11.64 5.69
N GLU A 74 -6.98 -12.55 5.80
CA GLU A 74 -8.40 -12.23 5.75
C GLU A 74 -8.88 -11.30 6.88
N HIS A 75 -8.09 -11.14 7.94
CA HIS A 75 -8.38 -10.27 9.07
C HIS A 75 -7.97 -8.81 8.83
N HIS A 76 -7.28 -8.51 7.73
CA HIS A 76 -6.88 -7.17 7.34
C HIS A 76 -7.65 -6.66 6.13
N ASP A 77 -7.72 -5.33 6.01
CA ASP A 77 -8.30 -4.68 4.85
C ASP A 77 -7.62 -5.14 3.55
N VAL A 78 -8.45 -5.44 2.55
CA VAL A 78 -8.03 -5.95 1.23
C VAL A 78 -7.11 -4.98 0.47
N ARG A 79 -7.16 -3.68 0.77
CA ARG A 79 -6.42 -2.62 0.07
C ARG A 79 -4.95 -2.94 -0.13
N ASN A 80 -4.22 -3.28 0.93
CA ASN A 80 -2.77 -3.45 0.85
C ASN A 80 -2.39 -4.66 -0.02
N ARG A 81 -3.10 -5.79 0.11
CA ARG A 81 -2.85 -6.96 -0.75
C ARG A 81 -3.20 -6.67 -2.20
N THR A 82 -4.26 -5.90 -2.46
CA THR A 82 -4.64 -5.49 -3.82
C THR A 82 -3.63 -4.51 -4.42
N PHE A 83 -3.13 -3.54 -3.67
CA PHE A 83 -2.07 -2.64 -4.13
C PHE A 83 -0.83 -3.41 -4.55
N VAL A 84 -0.42 -4.41 -3.77
CA VAL A 84 0.71 -5.29 -4.15
C VAL A 84 0.41 -6.07 -5.43
N LYS A 85 -0.81 -6.57 -5.63
CA LYS A 85 -1.21 -7.23 -6.88
C LYS A 85 -1.12 -6.29 -8.07
N VAL A 86 -1.63 -5.06 -7.94
CA VAL A 86 -1.55 -4.03 -8.98
C VAL A 86 -0.09 -3.70 -9.29
N ALA A 87 0.73 -3.42 -8.29
CA ALA A 87 2.15 -3.13 -8.48
C ALA A 87 2.92 -4.29 -9.13
N LYS A 88 2.57 -5.54 -8.81
CA LYS A 88 3.17 -6.72 -9.43
C LYS A 88 2.79 -6.87 -10.90
N ASN A 89 1.53 -6.62 -11.24
CA ASN A 89 0.99 -6.86 -12.58
C ASN A 89 1.23 -5.69 -13.54
N GLU A 90 1.19 -4.46 -13.02
CA GLU A 90 1.22 -3.22 -13.82
C GLU A 90 2.46 -2.37 -13.56
N GLY A 91 3.25 -2.71 -12.53
CA GLY A 91 4.43 -1.95 -12.12
C GLY A 91 4.16 -1.04 -10.92
N ILE A 92 5.20 -0.83 -10.10
CA ILE A 92 5.10 0.00 -8.89
C ILE A 92 4.84 1.48 -9.25
N GLU A 93 5.36 1.93 -10.39
CA GLU A 93 5.12 3.26 -10.93
C GLU A 93 3.66 3.47 -11.32
N ALA A 94 2.98 2.45 -11.85
CA ALA A 94 1.57 2.52 -12.20
C ALA A 94 0.71 2.69 -10.94
N LEU A 95 0.94 1.86 -9.91
CA LEU A 95 0.27 2.01 -8.62
C LEU A 95 0.47 3.42 -8.05
N ALA A 96 1.72 3.92 -8.07
CA ALA A 96 2.05 5.25 -7.58
C ALA A 96 1.35 6.37 -8.37
N ALA A 97 1.26 6.23 -9.69
CA ALA A 97 0.55 7.16 -10.56
C ALA A 97 -0.95 7.20 -10.25
N TYR A 98 -1.61 6.04 -10.15
CA TYR A 98 -3.03 5.95 -9.82
C TYR A 98 -3.35 6.60 -8.48
N VAL A 99 -2.61 6.26 -7.43
CA VAL A 99 -2.83 6.85 -6.09
C VAL A 99 -2.61 8.36 -6.12
N LEU A 100 -1.57 8.85 -6.80
CA LEU A 100 -1.28 10.28 -6.88
C LEU A 100 -2.35 11.06 -7.64
N GLU A 101 -2.81 10.53 -8.77
CA GLU A 101 -3.85 11.15 -9.58
C GLU A 101 -5.19 11.18 -8.83
N ASN A 102 -5.55 10.06 -8.19
CA ASN A 102 -6.75 9.98 -7.38
C ASN A 102 -6.72 10.92 -6.17
N GLN A 103 -5.58 11.02 -5.47
CA GLN A 103 -5.38 11.99 -4.39
C GLN A 103 -5.56 13.44 -4.87
N LYS A 104 -5.06 13.78 -6.06
CA LYS A 104 -5.24 15.11 -6.66
C LYS A 104 -6.70 15.39 -7.03
N ASN A 105 -7.44 14.35 -7.40
CA ASN A 105 -8.84 14.41 -7.79
C ASN A 105 -9.81 14.24 -6.61
N GLY A 106 -9.31 14.20 -5.37
CA GLY A 106 -10.15 14.22 -4.17
C GLY A 106 -10.49 12.84 -3.59
N ILE A 107 -9.95 11.75 -4.14
CA ILE A 107 -9.99 10.43 -3.51
C ILE A 107 -8.84 10.35 -2.51
N MET A 108 -9.18 10.47 -1.25
CA MET A 108 -8.24 10.58 -0.15
C MET A 108 -7.64 9.21 0.19
N TYR A 109 -6.32 9.15 0.16
CA TYR A 109 -5.54 8.09 0.78
C TYR A 109 -5.46 8.29 2.30
N GLY A 110 -5.41 7.20 3.08
CA GLY A 110 -5.11 7.26 4.51
C GLY A 110 -5.84 6.19 5.31
N TRP A 111 -5.87 6.37 6.64
CA TRP A 111 -6.65 5.53 7.55
C TRP A 111 -8.11 5.99 7.59
N ASN A 112 -9.05 5.05 7.44
CA ASN A 112 -10.49 5.31 7.33
C ASN A 112 -10.81 6.31 6.21
N LYS A 113 -10.13 6.17 5.08
CA LYS A 113 -10.35 7.00 3.87
C LYS A 113 -10.94 6.18 2.73
N ASP A 114 -10.80 6.65 1.49
CA ASP A 114 -11.62 6.18 0.37
C ASP A 114 -11.28 4.75 -0.07
N TYR A 115 -10.00 4.37 0.05
CA TYR A 115 -9.55 3.01 -0.26
C TYR A 115 -9.81 1.96 0.84
N ASP A 116 -10.27 2.37 2.02
CA ASP A 116 -10.55 1.45 3.13
C ASP A 116 -12.00 0.97 3.11
N ASN A 117 -12.20 -0.27 3.58
CA ASN A 117 -13.49 -0.95 3.74
C ASN A 117 -14.29 -1.12 2.44
N LEU A 118 -13.61 -1.19 1.29
CA LEU A 118 -14.24 -1.50 -0.01
C LEU A 118 -14.68 -2.97 -0.15
N GLY A 119 -14.22 -3.83 0.76
CA GLY A 119 -14.69 -5.20 0.94
C GLY A 119 -14.10 -6.24 -0.01
N ASN A 120 -13.70 -5.86 -1.23
CA ASN A 120 -13.10 -6.80 -2.18
C ASN A 120 -12.07 -6.15 -3.12
N GLU A 121 -11.33 -6.97 -3.86
CA GLU A 121 -10.24 -6.53 -4.74
C GLU A 121 -10.73 -5.79 -5.98
N GLU A 122 -11.86 -6.20 -6.57
CA GLU A 122 -12.48 -5.53 -7.72
C GLU A 122 -12.75 -4.07 -7.39
N ALA A 123 -13.30 -3.80 -6.20
CA ALA A 123 -13.62 -2.44 -5.77
C ALA A 123 -12.38 -1.56 -5.62
N VAL A 124 -11.30 -2.09 -5.06
CA VAL A 124 -10.03 -1.35 -4.91
C VAL A 124 -9.39 -1.08 -6.27
N ILE A 125 -9.40 -2.06 -7.18
CA ILE A 125 -8.84 -1.91 -8.55
C ILE A 125 -9.67 -0.91 -9.36
N ASP A 126 -11.00 -1.00 -9.30
CA ASP A 126 -11.89 -0.08 -10.00
C ASP A 126 -11.69 1.36 -9.50
N LEU A 127 -11.56 1.56 -8.18
CA LEU A 127 -11.28 2.89 -7.62
C LEU A 127 -9.91 3.41 -8.06
N LEU A 128 -8.87 2.57 -8.05
CA LEU A 128 -7.53 2.95 -8.56
C LEU A 128 -7.59 3.41 -10.02
N ASN A 129 -8.23 2.63 -10.89
CA ASN A 129 -8.18 2.84 -12.33
C ASN A 129 -9.14 3.92 -12.82
N ASN A 130 -10.30 4.05 -12.19
CA ASN A 130 -11.37 4.93 -12.67
C ASN A 130 -11.53 6.21 -11.85
N GLY A 131 -10.86 6.31 -10.70
CA GLY A 131 -10.94 7.49 -9.84
C GLY A 131 -12.39 7.85 -9.51
N LEU A 132 -12.77 9.11 -9.68
CA LEU A 132 -14.14 9.59 -9.41
C LEU A 132 -15.21 8.97 -10.34
N ASN A 133 -14.81 8.35 -11.46
CA ASN A 133 -15.74 7.61 -12.33
C ASN A 133 -16.00 6.18 -11.83
N SER A 134 -15.30 5.74 -10.78
CA SER A 134 -15.53 4.45 -10.14
C SER A 134 -16.94 4.37 -9.56
N LYS A 135 -17.59 3.22 -9.72
CA LYS A 135 -18.87 2.94 -9.05
C LYS A 135 -18.73 2.80 -7.52
N TYR A 136 -17.49 2.81 -7.00
CA TYR A 136 -17.16 2.73 -5.58
C TYR A 136 -16.61 4.05 -5.01
N ALA A 137 -16.51 5.11 -5.82
CA ALA A 137 -16.19 6.45 -5.31
C ALA A 137 -17.30 6.91 -4.33
N LYS A 138 -16.89 7.50 -3.21
CA LYS A 138 -17.79 7.97 -2.13
C LYS A 138 -18.22 9.42 -2.33
#